data_AF-A0A951ITV3-F1
#
_entry.id   AF-A0A951ITV3-F1
#
_cell.length_a   1.000
_cell.length_b   1.000
_cell.length_c   1.000
_cell.angle_alpha   90.00
_cell.angle_beta   90.00
_cell.angle_gamma   90.00
#
_symmetry.space_group_name_H-M   'P 1'
#
loop_
_entity.id
_entity.type
_entity.pdbx_description
1 polymer ?
#
loop_
_entity_poly.entity_id
_entity_poly.type
_entity_poly.pdbx_seq_one_letter_code
_entity_poly.pdbx_strand_id
1 'polypeptide(L)'
;MDRREFVEACALGSGSLAATLTGTAWGADAKPRAYQRALLLDELGQPLKASNLKAQTNYVFHYPFEATPVFLLDLGKAAVATPLQTRDKQNYQWPGGVGPKRSLVAFSAICAHKLVYPTKDLSFISFRKGAATNPQTPSKGSDLIHCCADHSQYDPARGAQVLNGPAEQPLCAVLIEHDARSDTLTATGTLGGELFDDFFKKYEMKLSLEVGPNARQTVARQTVVRELDRFCRNPVRC
;
A
#
# COMPACT_ATOMS: atom_id res chain seq x y z
N MET A 1 64.90 -23.51 -22.54
CA MET A 1 63.74 -23.02 -21.77
C MET A 1 63.54 -21.59 -22.21
N ASP A 2 62.41 -21.24 -22.82
CA ASP A 2 61.78 -20.00 -22.40
C ASP A 2 60.27 -20.05 -22.59
N ARG A 3 59.56 -19.78 -21.49
CA ARG A 3 58.09 -19.75 -21.40
C ARG A 3 57.55 -18.35 -21.76
N ARG A 4 58.32 -17.58 -22.52
CA ARG A 4 58.08 -16.15 -22.80
C ARG A 4 57.59 -15.84 -24.21
N GLU A 5 57.81 -16.70 -25.20
CA GLU A 5 57.32 -16.46 -26.57
C GLU A 5 55.83 -16.76 -26.79
N PHE A 6 55.15 -17.45 -25.86
CA PHE A 6 53.73 -17.77 -26.01
C PHE A 6 52.78 -16.63 -25.58
N VAL A 7 53.29 -15.58 -24.94
CA VAL A 7 52.46 -14.46 -24.43
C VAL A 7 52.37 -13.30 -25.43
N GLU A 8 53.14 -13.31 -26.52
CA GLU A 8 53.16 -12.22 -27.51
C GLU A 8 52.07 -12.29 -28.59
N ALA A 9 51.27 -13.36 -28.64
CA ALA A 9 50.33 -13.61 -29.75
C ALA A 9 48.89 -13.07 -29.58
N CYS A 10 48.55 -12.33 -28.52
CA CYS A 10 47.16 -11.87 -28.30
C CYS A 10 47.01 -10.35 -28.04
N ALA A 11 47.99 -9.52 -28.42
CA ALA A 11 47.98 -8.07 -28.19
C ALA A 11 47.74 -7.22 -29.46
N LEU A 12 47.01 -7.74 -30.45
CA LEU A 12 46.59 -6.98 -31.62
C LEU A 12 45.09 -7.17 -31.87
N GLY A 13 44.29 -6.23 -31.34
CA GLY A 13 42.84 -6.20 -31.50
C GLY A 13 42.25 -4.81 -31.19
N SER A 14 42.93 -3.75 -31.63
CA SER A 14 42.43 -2.37 -31.56
C SER A 14 41.69 -2.04 -32.86
N GLY A 15 40.37 -1.86 -32.81
CA GLY A 15 39.59 -1.48 -34.00
C GLY A 15 38.07 -1.48 -33.81
N SER A 16 37.59 -0.56 -32.96
CA SER A 16 36.27 0.11 -32.95
C SER A 16 35.13 -0.40 -33.84
N LEU A 17 33.95 -0.66 -33.24
CA LEU A 17 32.61 -0.35 -33.78
C LEU A 17 31.53 -0.45 -32.68
N ALA A 18 30.88 0.69 -32.41
CA ALA A 18 29.50 0.89 -31.91
C ALA A 18 29.01 0.08 -30.67
N ALA A 19 28.36 0.65 -29.66
CA ALA A 19 27.43 1.74 -29.67
C ALA A 19 27.42 2.45 -28.32
N THR A 20 27.34 3.76 -28.36
CA THR A 20 26.74 4.58 -27.31
C THR A 20 25.32 4.06 -27.05
N LEU A 21 25.18 3.16 -26.08
CA LEU A 21 23.91 3.01 -25.38
C LEU A 21 23.72 4.32 -24.61
N THR A 22 23.07 5.26 -25.28
CA THR A 22 22.24 6.25 -24.61
C THR A 22 21.31 5.44 -23.73
N GLY A 23 21.70 5.27 -22.48
CA GLY A 23 20.85 4.71 -21.46
C GLY A 23 19.64 5.63 -21.40
N THR A 24 18.58 5.25 -22.10
CA THR A 24 17.23 5.63 -21.72
C THR A 24 17.18 5.41 -20.24
N ALA A 25 17.06 6.50 -19.46
CA ALA A 25 16.93 6.42 -18.03
C ALA A 25 15.67 5.60 -17.74
N TRP A 26 15.83 4.28 -17.58
CA TRP A 26 14.78 3.43 -17.07
C TRP A 26 14.46 4.02 -15.70
N GLY A 27 13.22 4.51 -15.54
CA GLY A 27 12.76 5.07 -14.28
C GLY A 27 13.10 4.09 -13.16
N ALA A 28 13.73 4.57 -12.10
CA ALA A 28 14.12 3.72 -10.99
C ALA A 28 12.91 2.94 -10.47
N ASP A 29 13.03 1.63 -10.27
CA ASP A 29 11.96 0.82 -9.70
C ASP A 29 11.66 1.27 -8.28
N ALA A 30 10.37 1.35 -7.92
CA ALA A 30 9.98 1.59 -6.54
C ALA A 30 10.32 0.35 -5.70
N LYS A 31 11.09 0.56 -4.64
CA LYS A 31 11.53 -0.51 -3.73
C LYS A 31 10.73 -0.48 -2.44
N PRO A 32 10.56 -1.62 -1.75
CA PRO A 32 10.01 -1.64 -0.41
C PRO A 32 10.77 -0.69 0.52
N ARG A 33 10.04 0.17 1.23
CA ARG A 33 10.59 1.01 2.29
C ARG A 33 10.33 0.33 3.63
N ALA A 34 11.40 -0.08 4.29
CA ALA A 34 11.31 -0.65 5.62
C ALA A 34 10.98 0.43 6.65
N TYR A 35 10.10 0.10 7.59
CA TYR A 35 9.76 0.92 8.75
C TYR A 35 9.86 0.07 10.01
N GLN A 36 9.71 0.71 11.17
CA GLN A 36 9.65 0.00 12.44
C GLN A 36 8.52 -1.03 12.41
N ARG A 37 8.85 -2.30 12.67
CA ARG A 37 7.86 -3.37 12.71
C ARG A 37 6.82 -3.12 13.81
N ALA A 38 5.54 -3.24 13.46
CA ALA A 38 4.42 -3.06 14.37
C ALA A 38 3.51 -4.30 14.37
N LEU A 39 3.40 -4.97 15.52
CA LEU A 39 2.45 -6.07 15.72
C LEU A 39 1.02 -5.52 15.75
N LEU A 40 0.14 -6.11 14.95
CA LEU A 40 -1.28 -5.73 14.93
C LEU A 40 -1.97 -6.36 16.14
N LEU A 41 -2.68 -5.52 16.89
CA LEU A 41 -3.46 -5.92 18.05
C LEU A 41 -4.95 -5.77 17.78
N ASP A 42 -5.77 -6.58 18.43
CA ASP A 42 -7.20 -6.33 18.53
C ASP A 42 -7.49 -5.18 19.53
N GLU A 43 -8.78 -4.85 19.68
CA GLU A 43 -9.22 -3.78 20.59
C GLU A 43 -9.04 -4.11 22.08
N LEU A 44 -8.75 -5.37 22.43
CA LEU A 44 -8.42 -5.80 23.80
C LEU A 44 -6.91 -5.79 24.05
N GLY A 45 -6.12 -5.34 23.08
CA GLY A 45 -4.65 -5.31 23.15
C GLY A 45 -3.99 -6.67 22.98
N GLN A 46 -4.73 -7.70 22.53
CA GLN A 46 -4.17 -9.01 22.24
C GLN A 46 -3.65 -9.06 20.80
N PRO A 47 -2.63 -9.88 20.49
CA PRO A 47 -2.17 -10.07 19.12
C PRO A 47 -3.31 -10.50 18.20
N LEU A 48 -3.59 -9.69 17.18
CA LEU A 48 -4.68 -9.94 16.24
C LEU A 48 -4.39 -11.23 15.48
N LYS A 49 -5.32 -12.18 15.57
CA LYS A 49 -5.26 -13.42 14.81
C LYS A 49 -5.80 -13.20 13.40
N ALA A 50 -5.06 -13.63 12.39
CA ALA A 50 -5.48 -13.56 10.99
C ALA A 50 -6.81 -14.32 10.78
N SER A 51 -6.99 -15.46 11.44
CA SER A 51 -8.22 -16.26 11.40
C SER A 51 -9.44 -15.58 12.02
N ASN A 52 -9.25 -14.54 12.84
CA ASN A 52 -10.36 -13.79 13.46
C ASN A 52 -10.88 -12.65 12.56
N LEU A 53 -10.19 -12.32 11.47
CA LEU A 53 -10.66 -11.30 10.53
C LEU A 53 -11.89 -11.79 9.77
N LYS A 54 -12.90 -10.94 9.69
CA LYS A 54 -14.07 -11.18 8.86
C LYS A 54 -13.75 -10.82 7.42
N ALA A 55 -14.05 -11.73 6.50
CA ALA A 55 -13.91 -11.47 5.08
C ALA A 55 -14.80 -10.30 4.65
N GLN A 56 -14.27 -9.47 3.75
CA GLN A 56 -14.93 -8.31 3.15
C GLN A 56 -15.38 -7.25 4.17
N THR A 57 -14.70 -7.17 5.32
CA THR A 57 -14.91 -6.15 6.35
C THR A 57 -13.81 -5.10 6.29
N ASN A 58 -14.20 -3.83 6.44
CA ASN A 58 -13.24 -2.72 6.54
C ASN A 58 -12.63 -2.71 7.93
N TYR A 59 -11.33 -2.99 8.06
CA TYR A 59 -10.57 -2.70 9.27
C TYR A 59 -9.64 -1.52 9.05
N VAL A 60 -9.38 -0.75 10.10
CA VAL A 60 -8.48 0.40 10.11
C VAL A 60 -7.48 0.28 11.26
N PHE A 61 -6.22 0.60 10.96
CA PHE A 61 -5.15 0.85 11.94
C PHE A 61 -4.26 1.99 11.45
N HIS A 62 -3.25 2.38 12.23
CA HIS A 62 -2.31 3.44 11.85
C HIS A 62 -0.91 2.87 11.65
N TYR A 63 -0.27 3.25 10.54
CA TYR A 63 1.09 2.86 10.15
C TYR A 63 1.57 3.65 8.91
N PRO A 64 2.86 3.98 8.76
CA PRO A 64 3.92 3.81 9.76
C PRO A 64 3.92 4.90 10.83
N PHE A 65 3.07 5.93 10.69
CA PHE A 65 2.93 7.03 11.63
C PHE A 65 1.59 6.97 12.37
N GLU A 66 1.54 7.59 13.55
CA GLU A 66 0.35 7.62 14.41
C GLU A 66 -0.89 8.19 13.72
N ALA A 67 -0.72 9.10 12.75
CA ALA A 67 -1.83 9.75 12.05
C ALA A 67 -2.08 9.22 10.63
N THR A 68 -1.36 8.20 10.14
CA THR A 68 -1.55 7.69 8.77
C THR A 68 -2.40 6.43 8.79
N PRO A 69 -3.71 6.52 8.45
CA PRO A 69 -4.60 5.38 8.51
C PRO A 69 -4.33 4.37 7.38
N VAL A 70 -4.62 3.11 7.66
CA VAL A 70 -4.38 1.96 6.78
C VAL A 70 -5.61 1.07 6.79
N PHE A 71 -6.10 0.68 5.62
CA PHE A 71 -7.09 -0.39 5.50
C PHE A 71 -6.39 -1.74 5.66
N LEU A 72 -6.97 -2.61 6.49
CA LEU A 72 -6.68 -4.04 6.52
C LEU A 72 -7.93 -4.78 6.04
N LEU A 73 -7.76 -5.69 5.09
CA LEU A 73 -8.87 -6.45 4.49
C LEU A 73 -8.49 -7.93 4.39
N ASP A 74 -9.41 -8.82 4.79
CA ASP A 74 -9.49 -10.16 4.21
C ASP A 74 -10.44 -10.09 3.01
N LEU A 75 -9.93 -10.30 1.80
CA LEU A 75 -10.75 -10.20 0.59
C LEU A 75 -11.68 -11.41 0.39
N GLY A 76 -11.51 -12.48 1.16
CA GLY A 76 -12.22 -13.75 0.96
C GLY A 76 -11.79 -14.52 -0.30
N LYS A 77 -10.88 -13.95 -1.09
CA LYS A 77 -10.29 -14.51 -2.30
C LYS A 77 -8.80 -14.15 -2.36
N ALA A 78 -8.00 -14.99 -3.02
CA ALA A 78 -6.58 -14.73 -3.18
C ALA A 78 -6.33 -13.44 -3.97
N ALA A 79 -5.42 -12.61 -3.49
CA ALA A 79 -4.90 -11.46 -4.21
C ALA A 79 -3.58 -11.80 -4.87
N VAL A 80 -3.44 -11.41 -6.13
CA VAL A 80 -2.39 -11.88 -7.02
C VAL A 80 -1.26 -10.87 -7.13
N ALA A 81 -0.03 -11.38 -7.31
CA ALA A 81 1.10 -10.52 -7.59
C ALA A 81 0.83 -9.71 -8.87
N THR A 82 1.05 -8.40 -8.82
CA THR A 82 0.60 -7.47 -9.87
C THR A 82 1.70 -6.45 -10.15
N PRO A 83 2.13 -6.29 -11.42
CA PRO A 83 3.02 -5.21 -11.81
C PRO A 83 2.25 -3.88 -11.77
N LEU A 84 2.84 -2.88 -11.14
CA LEU A 84 2.23 -1.57 -10.90
C LEU A 84 3.24 -0.46 -11.19
N GLN A 85 2.72 0.76 -11.27
CA GLN A 85 3.52 1.95 -11.49
C GLN A 85 3.04 3.09 -10.57
N THR A 86 3.97 3.87 -10.02
CA THR A 86 3.66 5.09 -9.25
C THR A 86 3.35 6.27 -10.19
N ARG A 87 2.83 7.37 -9.65
CA ARG A 87 2.59 8.61 -10.42
C ARG A 87 3.87 9.12 -11.07
N ASP A 88 5.01 8.92 -10.41
CA ASP A 88 6.33 9.34 -10.87
C ASP A 88 6.98 8.31 -11.82
N LYS A 89 6.17 7.39 -12.38
CA LYS A 89 6.55 6.39 -13.37
C LYS A 89 7.58 5.36 -12.90
N GLN A 90 7.65 5.13 -11.58
CA GLN A 90 8.47 4.07 -11.00
C GLN A 90 7.70 2.75 -11.05
N ASN A 91 8.28 1.73 -11.69
CA ASN A 91 7.66 0.40 -11.75
C ASN A 91 7.93 -0.40 -10.47
N TYR A 92 7.03 -1.29 -10.10
CA TYR A 92 7.24 -2.24 -9.01
C TYR A 92 6.34 -3.47 -9.14
N GLN A 93 6.70 -4.55 -8.45
CA GLN A 93 5.88 -5.74 -8.33
C GLN A 93 5.27 -5.82 -6.93
N TRP A 94 3.95 -5.70 -6.83
CA TRP A 94 3.24 -5.94 -5.58
C TRP A 94 3.11 -7.46 -5.35
N PRO A 95 3.49 -8.00 -4.18
CA PRO A 95 3.64 -9.44 -3.96
C PRO A 95 2.33 -10.24 -3.89
N GLY A 96 1.17 -9.58 -3.84
CA GLY A 96 -0.12 -10.20 -3.58
C GLY A 96 -0.48 -10.24 -2.09
N GLY A 97 -1.58 -10.92 -1.77
CA GLY A 97 -2.04 -11.04 -0.39
C GLY A 97 -1.27 -12.09 0.40
N VAL A 98 -1.28 -11.94 1.73
CA VAL A 98 -0.62 -12.83 2.69
C VAL A 98 -1.60 -13.75 3.42
N GLY A 99 -1.07 -14.58 4.32
CA GLY A 99 -1.82 -15.59 5.02
C GLY A 99 -2.07 -16.85 4.18
N PRO A 100 -2.63 -17.91 4.77
CA PRO A 100 -2.79 -19.21 4.11
C PRO A 100 -3.67 -19.16 2.86
N LYS A 101 -4.62 -18.22 2.80
CA LYS A 101 -5.51 -18.01 1.64
C LYS A 101 -5.01 -16.94 0.66
N ARG A 102 -3.88 -16.28 0.96
CA ARG A 102 -3.35 -15.12 0.23
C ARG A 102 -4.39 -14.01 0.04
N SER A 103 -5.32 -13.87 0.98
CA SER A 103 -6.46 -12.95 0.88
C SER A 103 -6.30 -11.71 1.74
N LEU A 104 -5.28 -11.68 2.61
CA LEU A 104 -5.01 -10.54 3.48
C LEU A 104 -4.19 -9.48 2.77
N VAL A 105 -4.70 -8.26 2.74
CA VAL A 105 -4.06 -7.11 2.09
C VAL A 105 -4.16 -5.88 3.00
N ALA A 106 -3.17 -4.99 2.89
CA ALA A 106 -3.21 -3.70 3.56
C ALA A 106 -2.72 -2.57 2.65
N PHE A 107 -3.42 -1.45 2.71
CA PHE A 107 -3.14 -0.26 1.89
C PHE A 107 -3.38 1.00 2.71
N SER A 108 -2.61 2.06 2.44
CA SER A 108 -2.91 3.36 2.99
C SER A 108 -4.37 3.73 2.72
N ALA A 109 -5.08 4.15 3.77
CA ALA A 109 -6.45 4.62 3.67
C ALA A 109 -6.54 6.09 3.24
N ILE A 110 -5.44 6.63 2.70
CA ILE A 110 -5.34 7.99 2.16
C ILE A 110 -5.47 7.88 0.64
N CYS A 111 -6.53 8.47 0.08
CA CYS A 111 -6.78 8.50 -1.35
C CYS A 111 -5.61 9.11 -2.12
N ALA A 112 -5.15 8.42 -3.17
CA ALA A 112 -4.01 8.85 -3.99
C ALA A 112 -4.27 10.08 -4.87
N HIS A 113 -5.50 10.60 -4.90
CA HIS A 113 -5.85 11.82 -5.62
C HIS A 113 -5.66 13.09 -4.76
N LYS A 114 -6.59 13.35 -3.83
CA LYS A 114 -6.61 14.56 -2.98
C LYS A 114 -6.48 14.26 -1.50
N LEU A 115 -5.88 13.12 -1.16
CA LEU A 115 -5.52 12.76 0.22
C LEU A 115 -6.73 12.69 1.17
N VAL A 116 -7.89 12.32 0.63
CA VAL A 116 -9.09 12.07 1.44
C VAL A 116 -8.85 10.80 2.26
N TYR A 117 -9.18 10.84 3.54
CA TYR A 117 -8.86 9.78 4.51
C TYR A 117 -10.01 9.61 5.52
N PRO A 118 -10.14 8.45 6.19
CA PRO A 118 -11.13 8.26 7.24
C PRO A 118 -10.76 9.07 8.50
N THR A 119 -11.71 9.80 9.06
CA THR A 119 -11.63 10.37 10.43
C THR A 119 -12.61 9.66 11.36
N LYS A 120 -12.61 10.04 12.65
CA LYS A 120 -13.59 9.55 13.63
C LYS A 120 -15.03 9.92 13.28
N ASP A 121 -15.23 11.02 12.59
CA ASP A 121 -16.58 11.53 12.29
C ASP A 121 -17.06 11.16 10.90
N LEU A 122 -16.16 11.07 9.92
CA LEU A 122 -16.54 10.94 8.52
C LEU A 122 -15.48 10.19 7.71
N SER A 123 -15.92 9.29 6.84
CA SER A 123 -15.05 8.67 5.85
C SER A 123 -15.71 8.65 4.48
N PHE A 124 -15.06 9.28 3.51
CA PHE A 124 -15.45 9.19 2.10
C PHE A 124 -14.76 8.04 1.36
N ILE A 125 -13.76 7.40 1.97
CA ILE A 125 -13.01 6.32 1.35
C ILE A 125 -13.17 5.03 2.15
N SER A 126 -13.52 3.93 1.49
CA SER A 126 -13.55 2.60 2.10
C SER A 126 -13.75 1.50 1.06
N PHE A 127 -13.49 0.26 1.46
CA PHE A 127 -13.87 -0.93 0.71
C PHE A 127 -15.39 -1.07 0.61
N ARG A 128 -15.85 -1.50 -0.56
CA ARG A 128 -17.25 -1.74 -0.92
C ARG A 128 -17.42 -3.19 -1.35
N LYS A 129 -18.13 -3.98 -0.56
CA LYS A 129 -18.54 -5.33 -0.96
C LYS A 129 -19.55 -5.24 -2.12
N GLY A 130 -19.32 -5.98 -3.19
CA GLY A 130 -20.17 -5.94 -4.39
C GLY A 130 -19.89 -4.73 -5.29
N ALA A 131 -20.76 -4.48 -6.26
CA ALA A 131 -20.67 -3.32 -7.15
C ALA A 131 -21.20 -2.05 -6.47
N ALA A 132 -20.70 -0.89 -6.87
CA ALA A 132 -21.29 0.41 -6.53
C ALA A 132 -22.80 0.41 -6.81
N THR A 133 -23.55 0.95 -5.85
CA THR A 133 -25.00 1.07 -5.92
C THR A 133 -25.42 2.34 -6.65
N ASN A 134 -24.52 3.33 -6.76
CA ASN A 134 -24.81 4.61 -7.39
C ASN A 134 -24.66 4.52 -8.93
N PRO A 135 -25.75 4.68 -9.71
CA PRO A 135 -25.70 4.57 -11.17
C PRO A 135 -24.95 5.72 -11.86
N GLN A 136 -24.79 6.88 -11.19
CA GLN A 136 -23.99 7.99 -11.69
C GLN A 136 -22.48 7.72 -11.58
N THR A 137 -22.07 6.78 -10.74
CA THR A 137 -20.66 6.41 -10.53
C THR A 137 -20.51 4.89 -10.62
N PRO A 138 -20.71 4.30 -11.82
CA PRO A 138 -20.73 2.87 -11.97
C PRO A 138 -19.39 2.26 -11.57
N SER A 139 -19.48 1.13 -10.88
CA SER A 139 -18.31 0.35 -10.47
C SER A 139 -17.63 -0.28 -11.67
N LYS A 140 -16.30 -0.21 -11.75
CA LYS A 140 -15.50 -0.98 -12.74
C LYS A 140 -15.24 -2.43 -12.33
N GLY A 141 -15.91 -2.89 -11.27
CA GLY A 141 -15.80 -4.23 -10.72
C GLY A 141 -16.61 -4.36 -9.42
N SER A 142 -16.48 -5.49 -8.75
CA SER A 142 -17.00 -5.67 -7.38
C SER A 142 -15.84 -5.62 -6.38
N ASP A 143 -16.15 -5.38 -5.10
CA ASP A 143 -15.18 -5.53 -4.01
C ASP A 143 -14.01 -4.54 -4.15
N LEU A 144 -14.34 -3.27 -4.38
CA LEU A 144 -13.38 -2.22 -4.67
C LEU A 144 -13.23 -1.26 -3.48
N ILE A 145 -12.09 -0.61 -3.36
CA ILE A 145 -11.93 0.57 -2.48
C ILE A 145 -12.40 1.78 -3.26
N HIS A 146 -13.43 2.47 -2.76
CA HIS A 146 -14.02 3.64 -3.40
C HIS A 146 -13.76 4.89 -2.58
N CYS A 147 -13.27 5.95 -3.21
CA CYS A 147 -13.22 7.29 -2.65
C CYS A 147 -14.35 8.14 -3.24
N CYS A 148 -15.39 8.38 -2.46
CA CYS A 148 -16.59 9.12 -2.89
C CYS A 148 -16.42 10.62 -3.02
N ALA A 149 -15.27 11.17 -2.62
CA ALA A 149 -15.01 12.60 -2.78
C ALA A 149 -14.90 13.01 -4.25
N ASP A 150 -14.19 12.23 -5.08
CA ASP A 150 -14.00 12.48 -6.51
C ASP A 150 -14.05 11.16 -7.34
N HIS A 151 -14.67 10.12 -6.78
CA HIS A 151 -14.98 8.83 -7.44
C HIS A 151 -13.80 7.97 -7.92
N SER A 152 -12.62 8.07 -7.30
CA SER A 152 -11.53 7.12 -7.54
C SER A 152 -11.92 5.72 -7.05
N GLN A 153 -11.64 4.70 -7.88
CA GLN A 153 -11.91 3.28 -7.58
C GLN A 153 -10.61 2.48 -7.69
N TYR A 154 -10.31 1.66 -6.68
CA TYR A 154 -9.09 0.87 -6.60
C TYR A 154 -9.42 -0.62 -6.42
N ASP A 155 -8.69 -1.50 -7.10
CA ASP A 155 -8.83 -2.96 -6.98
C ASP A 155 -7.87 -3.54 -5.93
N PRO A 156 -8.32 -3.83 -4.71
CA PRO A 156 -7.46 -4.35 -3.65
C PRO A 156 -6.92 -5.76 -3.94
N ALA A 157 -7.54 -6.53 -4.83
CA ALA A 157 -7.06 -7.87 -5.21
C ALA A 157 -5.88 -7.80 -6.20
N ARG A 158 -5.61 -6.62 -6.77
CA ARG A 158 -4.54 -6.32 -7.72
C ARG A 158 -3.71 -5.12 -7.27
N GLY A 159 -3.34 -5.11 -5.99
CA GLY A 159 -2.43 -4.11 -5.41
C GLY A 159 -2.97 -2.69 -5.38
N ALA A 160 -4.30 -2.56 -5.25
CA ALA A 160 -5.01 -1.28 -5.28
C ALA A 160 -4.75 -0.46 -6.54
N GLN A 161 -4.56 -1.12 -7.70
CA GLN A 161 -4.50 -0.44 -8.99
C GLN A 161 -5.73 0.44 -9.20
N VAL A 162 -5.54 1.60 -9.85
CA VAL A 162 -6.64 2.51 -10.18
C VAL A 162 -7.43 1.90 -11.34
N LEU A 163 -8.74 1.72 -11.13
CA LEU A 163 -9.67 1.27 -12.18
C LEU A 163 -10.48 2.43 -12.77
N ASN A 164 -10.72 3.48 -12.00
CA ASN A 164 -11.52 4.62 -12.41
C ASN A 164 -11.24 5.87 -11.57
N GLY A 165 -11.70 7.02 -12.04
CA GLY A 165 -11.58 8.32 -11.38
C GLY A 165 -10.20 8.96 -11.53
N PRO A 166 -9.95 10.10 -10.85
CA PRO A 166 -8.81 10.97 -11.11
C PRO A 166 -7.51 10.59 -10.35
N ALA A 167 -7.45 9.43 -9.70
CA ALA A 167 -6.24 9.02 -9.00
C ALA A 167 -5.18 8.60 -10.02
N GLU A 168 -3.95 9.10 -9.87
CA GLU A 168 -2.87 8.89 -10.85
C GLU A 168 -1.95 7.71 -10.49
N GLN A 169 -2.18 7.07 -9.34
CA GLN A 169 -1.39 5.94 -8.88
C GLN A 169 -2.19 5.02 -7.95
N PRO A 170 -1.77 3.75 -7.80
CA PRO A 170 -2.33 2.83 -6.81
C PRO A 170 -2.20 3.39 -5.39
N LEU A 171 -3.04 2.92 -4.47
CA LEU A 171 -2.84 3.20 -3.05
C LEU A 171 -1.52 2.56 -2.60
N CYS A 172 -0.73 3.29 -1.80
CA CYS A 172 0.49 2.77 -1.22
C CYS A 172 0.19 1.49 -0.41
N ALA A 173 0.83 0.37 -0.76
CA ALA A 173 0.67 -0.87 -0.04
C ALA A 173 1.39 -0.80 1.30
N VAL A 174 0.74 -1.31 2.35
CA VAL A 174 1.40 -1.57 3.64
C VAL A 174 1.74 -3.06 3.66
N LEU A 175 3.04 -3.36 3.74
CA LEU A 175 3.53 -4.72 3.76
C LEU A 175 3.25 -5.31 5.14
N ILE A 176 2.49 -6.41 5.13
CA ILE A 176 2.13 -7.19 6.32
C ILE A 176 2.73 -8.59 6.20
N GLU A 177 3.28 -9.09 7.30
CA GLU A 177 3.71 -10.47 7.44
C GLU A 177 2.70 -11.23 8.29
N HIS A 178 2.43 -12.48 7.90
CA HIS A 178 1.65 -13.43 8.69
C HIS A 178 2.58 -14.50 9.28
N ASP A 179 2.57 -14.64 10.59
CA ASP A 179 3.24 -15.76 11.26
C ASP A 179 2.29 -16.95 11.35
N ALA A 180 2.57 -18.01 10.59
CA ALA A 180 1.73 -19.20 10.55
C ALA A 180 1.67 -19.99 11.87
N ARG A 181 2.67 -19.87 12.76
CA ARG A 181 2.68 -20.59 14.05
C ARG A 181 1.78 -19.92 15.07
N SER A 182 1.90 -18.60 15.17
CA SER A 182 1.14 -17.81 16.15
C SER A 182 -0.17 -17.24 15.57
N ASP A 183 -0.37 -17.36 14.26
CA ASP A 183 -1.46 -16.76 13.49
C ASP A 183 -1.53 -15.22 13.60
N THR A 184 -0.40 -14.56 13.88
CA THR A 184 -0.36 -13.09 14.12
C THR A 184 0.04 -12.31 12.87
N LEU A 185 -0.28 -11.01 12.86
CA LEU A 185 0.01 -10.09 11.76
C LEU A 185 0.96 -8.97 12.20
N THR A 186 1.98 -8.67 11.40
CA THR A 186 2.94 -7.58 11.66
C THR A 186 3.07 -6.69 10.43
N ALA A 187 2.89 -5.37 10.57
CA ALA A 187 3.25 -4.40 9.53
C ALA A 187 4.76 -4.13 9.55
N THR A 188 5.40 -4.10 8.38
CA THR A 188 6.87 -4.09 8.25
C THR A 188 7.43 -3.01 7.34
N GLY A 189 6.61 -2.46 6.46
CA GLY A 189 7.04 -1.43 5.54
C GLY A 189 5.93 -1.02 4.60
N THR A 190 6.32 -0.29 3.56
CA THR A 190 5.44 0.18 2.50
C THR A 190 6.03 -0.15 1.14
N LEU A 191 5.18 -0.16 0.11
CA LEU A 191 5.58 -0.33 -1.27
C LEU A 191 4.67 0.48 -2.20
N GLY A 192 5.26 1.15 -3.18
CA GLY A 192 4.57 2.04 -4.11
C GLY A 192 4.68 3.51 -3.71
N GLY A 193 3.79 4.35 -4.23
CA GLY A 193 3.86 5.81 -4.06
C GLY A 193 3.37 6.26 -2.68
N GLU A 194 4.29 6.57 -1.77
CA GLU A 194 3.96 7.20 -0.49
C GLU A 194 3.49 8.64 -0.70
N LEU A 195 2.44 9.03 0.02
CA LEU A 195 1.90 10.40 0.03
C LEU A 195 1.89 11.00 1.44
N PHE A 196 2.68 10.44 2.37
CA PHE A 196 2.65 10.84 3.77
C PHE A 196 3.12 12.28 3.98
N ASP A 197 4.16 12.73 3.28
CA ASP A 197 4.66 14.10 3.39
C ASP A 197 3.62 15.13 2.90
N ASP A 198 3.01 14.87 1.74
CA ASP A 198 1.92 15.69 1.20
C ASP A 198 0.70 15.69 2.14
N PHE A 199 0.37 14.54 2.71
CA PHE A 199 -0.72 14.38 3.68
C PHE A 199 -0.47 15.22 4.93
N PHE A 200 0.71 15.12 5.52
CA PHE A 200 1.07 15.88 6.70
C PHE A 200 1.15 17.38 6.45
N LYS A 201 1.62 17.79 5.27
CA LYS A 201 1.62 19.19 4.86
C LYS A 201 0.21 19.73 4.70
N LYS A 202 -0.67 18.96 4.04
CA LYS A 202 -2.05 19.38 3.77
C LYS A 202 -2.91 19.50 5.04
N TYR A 203 -2.75 18.56 5.98
CA TYR A 203 -3.62 18.46 7.15
C TYR A 203 -2.94 18.81 8.48
N GLU A 204 -1.79 19.47 8.48
CA GLU A 204 -0.98 19.78 9.67
C GLU A 204 -1.82 20.28 10.86
N MET A 205 -2.59 21.36 10.65
CA MET A 205 -3.44 21.96 11.69
C MET A 205 -4.57 21.04 12.15
N LYS A 206 -5.12 20.23 11.26
CA LYS A 206 -6.21 19.31 11.60
C LYS A 206 -5.68 18.12 12.41
N LEU A 207 -4.55 17.55 12.00
CA LEU A 207 -3.93 16.42 12.67
C LEU A 207 -3.38 16.80 14.05
N SER A 208 -2.88 18.03 14.23
CA SER A 208 -2.47 18.51 15.56
C SER A 208 -3.63 18.58 16.55
N LEU A 209 -4.85 18.84 16.08
CA LEU A 209 -6.06 18.84 16.90
C LEU A 209 -6.63 17.42 17.11
N GLU A 210 -6.61 16.57 16.07
CA GLU A 210 -7.24 15.24 16.10
C GLU A 210 -6.36 14.17 16.77
N VAL A 211 -5.05 14.21 16.53
CA VAL A 211 -4.06 13.20 16.95
C VAL A 211 -3.08 13.78 17.98
N GLY A 212 -2.86 15.09 17.97
CA GLY A 212 -1.92 15.76 18.87
C GLY A 212 -0.53 15.93 18.28
N PRO A 213 0.47 16.29 19.10
CA PRO A 213 1.83 16.60 18.65
C PRO A 213 2.56 15.39 18.02
N ASN A 214 2.07 14.18 18.28
CA ASN A 214 2.72 12.94 17.83
C ASN A 214 2.23 12.46 16.46
N ALA A 215 1.46 13.26 15.71
CA ALA A 215 0.88 12.84 14.43
C ALA A 215 1.92 12.28 13.43
N ARG A 216 3.14 12.85 13.41
CA ARG A 216 4.26 12.42 12.57
C ARG A 216 5.21 11.43 13.26
N GLN A 217 4.96 11.08 14.51
CA GLN A 217 5.76 10.08 15.20
C GLN A 217 5.47 8.71 14.57
N THR A 218 6.51 7.91 14.37
CA THR A 218 6.32 6.53 13.94
C THR A 218 5.59 5.75 15.02
N VAL A 219 4.68 4.87 14.62
CA VAL A 219 4.01 3.99 15.58
C VAL A 219 5.04 3.20 16.37
N ALA A 220 4.68 2.88 17.61
CA ALA A 220 5.49 2.00 18.44
C ALA A 220 5.55 0.57 17.85
N ARG A 221 6.07 -0.39 18.61
CA ARG A 221 6.17 -1.80 18.17
C ARG A 221 4.81 -2.50 17.99
N GLN A 222 3.70 -1.81 18.20
CA GLN A 222 2.34 -2.34 18.20
C GLN A 222 1.34 -1.28 17.68
N THR A 223 0.24 -1.72 17.06
CA THR A 223 -0.85 -0.84 16.57
C THR A 223 -2.19 -1.56 16.68
N VAL A 224 -3.24 -0.84 17.10
CA VAL A 224 -4.57 -1.43 17.31
C VAL A 224 -5.39 -1.37 16.03
N VAL A 225 -5.96 -2.50 15.66
CA VAL A 225 -6.87 -2.66 14.52
C VAL A 225 -8.31 -2.59 15.00
N ARG A 226 -9.16 -1.83 14.28
CA ARG A 226 -10.59 -1.68 14.57
C ARG A 226 -11.41 -1.86 13.30
N GLU A 227 -12.62 -2.38 13.41
CA GLU A 227 -13.58 -2.26 12.29
C GLU A 227 -13.86 -0.78 12.00
N LEU A 228 -14.01 -0.40 10.73
CA LEU A 228 -14.22 0.99 10.33
C LEU A 228 -15.43 1.61 11.00
N ASP A 229 -16.53 0.86 11.15
CA ASP A 229 -17.76 1.35 11.80
C ASP A 229 -17.58 1.59 13.32
N ARG A 230 -16.51 1.04 13.91
CA ARG A 230 -16.09 1.33 15.31
C ARG A 230 -15.11 2.49 15.39
N PHE A 231 -14.38 2.77 14.30
CA PHE A 231 -13.45 3.89 14.20
C PHE A 231 -14.14 5.19 13.77
N CYS A 232 -15.05 5.12 12.80
CA CYS A 232 -15.68 6.22 12.09
C CYS A 232 -17.20 6.17 12.23
N ARG A 233 -17.81 7.28 12.66
CA ARG A 233 -19.27 7.38 12.85
C ARG A 233 -20.06 7.34 11.54
N ASN A 234 -19.56 8.00 10.49
CA ASN A 234 -20.29 8.16 9.23
C ASN A 234 -19.42 7.72 8.03
N PRO A 235 -19.39 6.43 7.68
CA PRO A 235 -18.81 5.98 6.42
C PRO A 235 -19.77 6.25 5.25
N VAL A 236 -19.42 7.22 4.41
CA VAL A 236 -20.19 7.60 3.22
C VAL A 236 -20.10 6.50 2.16
N ARG A 237 -21.22 6.21 1.49
CA ARG A 237 -21.26 5.29 0.34
C ARG A 237 -21.78 5.99 -0.90
N CYS A 238 -21.05 5.75 -1.99
CA CYS A 238 -21.38 5.89 -3.39
C CYS A 238 -21.05 4.50 -4.00
#